data_AF-A0A3E3J2T4-F1
#
_entry.id   AF-A0A3E3J2T4-F1
#
_cell.length_a   1.000
_cell.length_b   1.000
_cell.length_c   1.000
_cell.angle_alpha   90.00
_cell.angle_beta   90.00
_cell.angle_gamma   90.00
#
_symmetry.space_group_name_H-M   'P 1'
#
loop_
_entity.id
_entity.type
_entity.pdbx_description
1 polymer ?
#
loop_
_entity_poly.entity_id
_entity_poly.type
_entity_poly.pdbx_seq_one_letter_code
_entity_poly.pdbx_strand_id
1 'polypeptide(L)' 'MKIIVIGAGGVGSYLCHVLCKNGREVTVLARGVRKRAR' A
#
# COMPACT_ATOMS: atom_id res chain seq x y z
N MET A 1 -6.41 -0.52 15.17
CA MET A 1 -7.43 -0.21 14.13
C MET A 1 -6.87 -0.66 12.78
N LYS A 2 -7.61 -1.46 12.02
CA LYS A 2 -7.16 -2.00 10.72
C LYS A 2 -7.42 -1.01 9.59
N ILE A 3 -6.41 -0.75 8.76
CA ILE A 3 -6.50 0.21 7.65
C ILE A 3 -6.41 -0.55 6.32
N ILE A 4 -7.31 -0.24 5.39
CA ILE A 4 -7.28 -0.79 4.03
C ILE A 4 -6.88 0.34 3.07
N VAL A 5 -5.82 0.11 2.29
CA VAL A 5 -5.40 1.02 1.20
C VAL A 5 -5.78 0.39 -0.13
N ILE A 6 -6.67 1.04 -0.87
CA ILE A 6 -7.07 0.59 -2.21
C ILE A 6 -6.17 1.30 -3.23
N GLY A 7 -5.38 0.51 -3.97
CA GLY A 7 -4.42 0.96 -4.96
C GLY A 7 -2.97 0.92 -4.44
N ALA A 8 -2.08 0.27 -5.19
CA ALA A 8 -0.64 0.18 -4.92
C ALA A 8 0.20 0.98 -5.92
N GLY A 9 -0.34 2.10 -6.43
CA GLY A 9 0.41 3.09 -7.22
C GLY A 9 1.34 3.92 -6.34
N GLY A 10 1.98 4.96 -6.90
CA GLY A 10 2.97 5.77 -6.17
C GLY A 10 2.46 6.28 -4.82
N VAL A 11 1.27 6.90 -4.80
CA VAL A 11 0.66 7.45 -3.57
C VAL A 11 0.29 6.35 -2.58
N GLY A 12 -0.39 5.29 -3.04
CA GLY A 12 -0.82 4.19 -2.17
C GLY A 12 0.36 3.44 -1.54
N SER A 13 1.45 3.25 -2.31
CA SER A 13 2.70 2.68 -1.80
C SER A 13 3.36 3.58 -0.74
N TYR A 14 3.42 4.90 -0.97
CA TYR A 14 3.99 5.83 0.00
C TYR A 14 3.16 5.89 1.28
N LEU A 15 1.83 5.98 1.15
CA LEU A 15 0.92 5.97 2.30
C LEU A 15 1.08 4.68 3.12
N CYS A 16 1.09 3.52 2.45
CA CYS A 16 1.32 2.25 3.12
C CYS A 16 2.67 2.24 3.88
N HIS A 17 3.75 2.74 3.26
CA HIS A 17 5.06 2.83 3.90
C HIS A 17 5.00 3.66 5.19
N VAL A 18 4.40 4.85 5.15
CA VAL A 18 4.29 5.73 6.32
C VAL A 18 3.42 5.08 7.40
N LEU A 19 2.28 4.48 7.04
CA LEU A 19 1.40 3.82 8.00
C LEU A 19 2.07 2.64 8.69
N CYS A 20 2.75 1.77 7.94
CA CYS A 20 3.51 0.65 8.50
C CYS A 20 4.65 1.13 9.42
N LYS A 21 5.38 2.18 9.02
CA LYS A 21 6.45 2.78 9.85
C LYS A 21 5.95 3.28 11.20
N ASN A 22 4.68 3.70 11.27
CA ASN A 22 4.02 4.14 12.50
C ASN A 22 3.33 2.99 13.27
N GLY A 23 3.68 1.73 13.00
CA GLY A 23 3.17 0.57 13.72
C GLY A 23 1.70 0.24 13.45
N ARG A 24 1.14 0.72 12.33
CA ARG A 24 -0.25 0.44 11.97
C ARG A 24 -0.33 -0.84 11.15
N GLU A 25 -1.38 -1.62 11.40
CA GLU A 25 -1.74 -2.79 10.61
C GLU A 25 -2.48 -2.34 9.34
N VAL A 26 -1.87 -2.60 8.18
CA VAL A 26 -2.36 -2.13 6.87
C VAL A 26 -2.51 -3.31 5.91
N THR A 27 -3.66 -3.39 5.25
CA THR A 27 -3.91 -4.29 4.12
C THR A 27 -3.99 -3.47 2.83
N VAL A 28 -3.24 -3.86 1.79
CA VAL A 28 -3.25 -3.19 0.50
C VAL A 28 -4.00 -4.03 -0.53
N LEU A 29 -4.98 -3.41 -1.20
CA LEU A 29 -5.77 -4.01 -2.26
C LEU A 29 -5.34 -3.42 -3.61
N ALA A 30 -4.60 -4.19 -4.40
CA ALA A 30 -4.05 -3.74 -5.68
C ALA A 30 -4.71 -4.44 -6.87
N ARG A 31 -4.77 -3.77 -8.02
CA ARG A 31 -5.24 -4.37 -9.28
C ARG A 31 -4.15 -5.27 -9.87
N GLY A 32 -4.11 -6.53 -9.46
CA GLY A 32 -3.22 -7.55 -10.00
C GLY A 32 -1.75 -7.40 -9.58
N VAL A 33 -0.86 -8.11 -10.28
CA VAL A 33 0.58 -8.10 -10.01
C VAL A 33 1.22 -6.80 -10.51
N ARG A 34 2.07 -6.17 -9.69
CA ARG A 34 2.80 -4.95 -10.07
C ARG A 34 3.61 -5.25 -11.34
N LYS A 35 3.32 -4.54 -12.45
CA LYS A 35 4.19 -4.56 -13.63
C LYS A 35 5.57 -4.12 -13.19
N ARG A 36 6.58 -4.99 -13.34
CA ARG A 36 7.98 -4.59 -13.18
C ARG A 36 8.26 -3.49 -14.20
N ALA A 37 8.95 -2.43 -13.77
CA ALA A 37 9.45 -1.42 -14.70
C ALA A 37 10.28 -2.13 -15.77
N ARG A 38 9.96 -1.87 -17.03
CA ARG A 38 10.64 -2.45 -18.18
C ARG A 38 11.93 -1.68 -18.45
#